data_AF-A0AAJ4AJP0-F1
#
_entry.id   AF-A0AAJ4AJP0-F1
#
_cell.length_a   1.000
_cell.length_b   1.000
_cell.length_c   1.000
_cell.angle_alpha   90.00
_cell.angle_beta   90.00
_cell.angle_gamma   90.00
#
_symmetry.space_group_name_H-M   'P 1'
#
loop_
_entity.id
_entity.type
_entity.pdbx_description
1 polymer ?
#
loop_
_entity_poly.entity_id
_entity_poly.type
_entity_poly.pdbx_seq_one_letter_code
_entity_poly.pdbx_strand_id
1 'polypeptide(L)'
;MELQIESLEGGIYLAYSIDEGDRLLLRDTNQNPLKFCSLSQAKEHFKDQHYHSASLVHQSAYDEMCGEDIGSSHSLKTDLMWF
;
A
#
# COMPACT_ATOMS: atom_id res chain seq x y z
N MET A 1 -13.30 -4.68 4.93
CA MET A 1 -12.28 -4.68 3.86
C MET A 1 -12.00 -3.29 3.30
N GLU A 2 -10.78 -2.81 3.55
CA GLU A 2 -10.17 -1.60 2.99
C GLU A 2 -9.00 -1.98 2.08
N LEU A 3 -8.75 -1.21 1.03
CA LEU A 3 -7.58 -1.35 0.17
C LEU A 3 -6.47 -0.43 0.67
N GLN A 4 -5.26 -0.97 0.83
CA GLN A 4 -4.07 -0.17 1.11
C GLN A 4 -3.04 -0.41 0.01
N ILE A 5 -2.61 0.66 -0.64
CA ILE A 5 -1.50 0.67 -1.57
C ILE A 5 -0.26 1.20 -0.84
N GLU A 6 0.81 0.43 -0.82
CA GLU A 6 2.10 0.86 -0.29
C GLU A 6 2.99 1.31 -1.46
N SER A 7 3.48 2.55 -1.39
CA SER A 7 4.47 3.09 -2.32
C SER A 7 5.86 2.75 -1.80
N LEU A 8 6.62 2.05 -2.64
CA LEU A 8 8.01 1.71 -2.41
C LEU A 8 8.91 2.55 -3.32
N GLU A 9 10.22 2.53 -3.03
CA GLU A 9 11.23 3.12 -3.91
C GLU A 9 11.17 2.51 -5.32
N GLY A 10 11.59 3.29 -6.32
CA GLY A 10 11.62 2.84 -7.72
C GLY A 10 10.26 2.80 -8.43
N GLY A 11 9.23 3.44 -7.86
CA GLY A 11 7.90 3.53 -8.50
C GLY A 11 7.11 2.22 -8.44
N ILE A 12 7.37 1.41 -7.42
CA ILE A 12 6.71 0.12 -7.20
C ILE A 12 5.60 0.32 -6.17
N TYR A 13 4.42 -0.22 -6.48
CA TYR A 13 3.26 -0.17 -5.60
C TYR A 13 2.79 -1.58 -5.26
N LEU A 14 2.64 -1.90 -3.97
CA LEU A 14 2.08 -3.16 -3.48
C LEU A 14 0.68 -2.95 -2.93
N ALA A 15 -0.19 -3.94 -3.12
CA ALA A 15 -1.55 -3.89 -2.60
C ALA A 15 -1.75 -4.84 -1.41
N TYR A 16 -2.44 -4.33 -0.40
CA TYR A 16 -2.82 -5.03 0.80
C TYR A 16 -4.33 -4.90 1.03
N SER A 17 -4.96 -5.95 1.54
CA SER A 17 -6.30 -5.87 2.11
C SER A 17 -6.19 -5.69 3.62
N ILE A 18 -6.96 -4.76 4.16
CA ILE A 18 -7.12 -4.57 5.59
C ILE A 18 -8.50 -5.04 5.99
N ASP A 19 -8.57 -6.00 6.90
CA ASP A 19 -9.83 -6.50 7.45
C ASP A 19 -9.70 -6.75 8.94
N GLU A 20 -10.57 -6.14 9.75
CA GLU A 20 -10.57 -6.24 11.22
C GLU A 20 -9.21 -5.97 11.92
N GLY A 21 -8.32 -5.21 11.26
CA GLY A 21 -6.98 -4.89 11.76
C GLY A 21 -5.88 -5.80 11.22
N ASP A 22 -6.23 -6.89 10.54
CA ASP A 22 -5.27 -7.75 9.83
C ASP A 22 -4.90 -7.14 8.48
N ARG A 23 -3.58 -7.03 8.25
CA ARG A 23 -3.00 -6.54 7.00
C ARG A 23 -2.47 -7.71 6.17
N LEU A 24 -3.14 -8.00 5.06
CA LEU A 24 -2.81 -9.13 4.19
C LEU A 24 -2.29 -8.66 2.84
N LEU A 25 -1.10 -9.14 2.46
CA LEU A 25 -0.52 -8.89 1.13
C LEU A 25 -1.34 -9.60 0.05
N LEU A 26 -1.85 -8.85 -0.92
CA LEU A 26 -2.58 -9.42 -2.05
C LEU A 26 -1.60 -10.04 -3.05
N ARG A 27 -2.00 -11.19 -3.60
CA ARG A 27 -1.17 -12.00 -4.49
C ARG A 27 -1.90 -12.33 -5.79
N ASP A 28 -1.13 -12.50 -6.85
CA ASP A 28 -1.62 -13.00 -8.13
C ASP A 28 -1.93 -14.51 -8.06
N THR A 29 -2.40 -15.07 -9.18
CA THR A 29 -2.72 -16.51 -9.31
C THR A 29 -1.51 -17.41 -9.11
N ASN A 30 -0.29 -16.90 -9.30
CA ASN A 30 0.97 -17.60 -9.13
C ASN A 30 1.56 -17.41 -7.72
N GLN A 31 0.79 -16.84 -6.79
CA GLN A 31 1.20 -16.52 -5.41
C GLN A 31 2.29 -15.44 -5.31
N ASN A 32 2.54 -14.67 -6.37
CA ASN A 32 3.44 -13.52 -6.31
C ASN A 32 2.71 -12.30 -5.77
N PRO A 33 3.39 -11.39 -5.04
CA PRO A 33 2.80 -10.12 -4.62
C PRO A 33 2.22 -9.34 -5.81
N LEU A 34 1.00 -8.82 -5.67
CA LEU A 34 0.44 -7.89 -6.67
C LEU A 34 1.26 -6.60 -6.65
N LYS A 35 1.93 -6.35 -7.78
CA LYS A 35 2.81 -5.20 -8.01
C LYS A 35 2.24 -4.35 -9.13
N PHE A 36 2.28 -3.03 -8.93
CA PHE A 36 1.90 -2.05 -9.94
C PHE A 36 3.02 -1.05 -10.14
N CYS A 37 3.10 -0.48 -11.34
CA CYS A 37 4.05 0.59 -11.68
C CYS A 37 3.43 1.98 -11.54
N SER A 38 2.13 2.08 -11.22
CA SER A 38 1.43 3.34 -10.97
C SER A 38 0.14 3.13 -10.18
N LEU A 39 -0.34 4.19 -9.53
CA LEU A 39 -1.66 4.22 -8.89
C LEU A 39 -2.81 4.03 -9.88
N SER A 40 -2.67 4.53 -11.11
CA SER A 40 -3.68 4.36 -12.15
C SER A 40 -3.86 2.90 -12.53
N GLN A 41 -2.76 2.14 -12.64
CA GLN A 41 -2.80 0.71 -12.90
C GLN A 41 -3.46 -0.06 -11.75
N ALA A 42 -3.14 0.30 -10.50
CA ALA A 42 -3.79 -0.26 -9.31
C ALA A 42 -5.30 0.05 -9.30
N LYS A 43 -5.69 1.31 -9.53
CA LYS A 43 -7.09 1.73 -9.57
C LYS A 43 -7.90 0.95 -10.60
N GLU A 44 -7.37 0.79 -11.82
CA GLU A 44 -8.01 0.02 -12.88
C GLU A 44 -8.18 -1.45 -12.49
N HIS A 45 -7.17 -2.05 -11.85
CA HIS A 45 -7.21 -3.44 -11.39
C HIS A 45 -8.29 -3.68 -10.31
N PHE A 46 -8.53 -2.70 -9.45
CA PHE A 46 -9.48 -2.82 -8.33
C PHE A 46 -10.87 -2.22 -8.61
N LYS A 47 -11.11 -1.60 -9.77
CA LYS A 47 -12.34 -0.84 -10.06
C LYS A 47 -13.64 -1.64 -9.88
N ASP A 48 -13.61 -2.94 -10.14
CA ASP A 48 -14.77 -3.85 -10.09
C ASP A 48 -14.79 -4.70 -8.80
N GLN A 49 -13.92 -4.38 -7.83
CA GLN A 49 -13.81 -5.11 -6.56
C GLN A 49 -14.56 -4.39 -5.43
N HIS A 50 -14.95 -5.15 -4.41
CA HIS A 50 -15.80 -4.67 -3.31
C HIS A 50 -14.98 -4.18 -2.11
N TYR A 51 -14.29 -3.04 -2.28
CA TYR A 51 -13.61 -2.33 -1.19
C TYR A 51 -14.44 -1.14 -0.72
N HIS A 52 -14.33 -0.79 0.57
CA HIS A 52 -15.06 0.34 1.16
C HIS A 52 -14.30 1.66 1.04
N SER A 53 -12.97 1.58 0.96
CA SER A 53 -12.07 2.72 0.87
C SER A 53 -10.72 2.28 0.33
N ALA A 54 -9.93 3.23 -0.15
CA ALA A 54 -8.55 3.01 -0.54
C ALA A 54 -7.63 4.08 0.04
N SER A 55 -6.45 3.67 0.47
CA SER A 55 -5.42 4.57 0.98
C SER A 55 -4.05 4.27 0.38
N LEU A 56 -3.23 5.30 0.27
CA LEU A 56 -1.83 5.22 -0.13
C LEU A 56 -0.95 5.44 1.10
N VAL A 57 0.00 4.54 1.33
CA VAL A 57 1.01 4.66 2.38
C VAL A 57 2.38 4.83 1.74
N HIS A 58 3.07 5.92 2.09
CA HIS A 58 4.48 6.12 1.75
C HIS A 58 5.34 5.70 2.93
N GLN A 59 6.21 4.72 2.72
CA GLN A 59 7.29 4.40 3.65
C GLN A 59 8.32 5.53 3.59
N SER A 60 8.50 6.26 4.69
CA SER A 60 9.58 7.23 4.83
C SER A 60 10.88 6.47 5.10
N ALA A 61 11.85 6.55 4.19
CA ALA A 61 13.20 6.00 4.37
C ALA A 61 14.11 6.90 5.21
N TYR A 62 13.57 7.99 5.78
CA TYR A 62 14.37 9.06 6.39
C TYR A 62 14.99 8.73 7.75
N ASP A 63 14.65 7.61 8.39
CA ASP A 63 15.10 7.29 9.76
C ASP A 63 16.46 6.54 9.84
N GLU A 64 17.06 6.12 8.71
CA GLU A 64 18.27 5.26 8.77
C GLU A 64 19.60 6.04 8.80
N MET A 65 19.58 7.37 8.70
CA MET A 65 20.79 8.20 8.54
C MET A 65 21.20 9.00 9.78
N CYS A 66 20.54 8.80 10.91
CA CYS A 66 20.95 9.32 12.22
C CYS A 66 20.84 8.12 13.16
N GLY A 67 21.92 7.74 13.87
CA GLY A 67 21.99 6.53 14.70
C GLY A 67 21.10 6.56 15.96
N GLU A 68 19.88 7.08 15.84
CA GLU A 68 18.89 7.23 16.88
C GLU A 68 17.69 6.35 16.47
N ASP A 69 17.41 5.33 17.27
CA ASP A 69 16.30 4.40 17.06
C ASP A 69 15.01 5.12 17.47
N ILE A 70 14.54 6.02 16.60
CA ILE A 70 13.28 6.72 16.79
C ILE A 70 12.20 5.71 16.39
N GLY A 71 11.76 4.92 17.37
CA GLY A 71 10.69 3.96 17.19
C GLY A 71 9.51 4.58 16.46
N SER A 72 9.03 3.87 15.44
CA SER A 72 7.94 4.20 14.50
C SER A 72 8.30 5.12 13.34
N SER A 73 8.78 4.46 12.28
CA SER A 73 8.62 4.83 10.87
C SER A 73 7.43 5.78 10.65
N HIS A 74 7.70 7.06 10.38
CA HIS A 74 6.68 8.03 10.01
C HIS A 74 6.13 7.71 8.61
N SER A 75 5.24 6.71 8.53
CA SER A 75 4.55 6.40 7.28
C SER A 75 3.49 7.48 7.00
N LEU A 76 3.53 8.09 5.81
CA LEU A 76 2.54 9.07 5.39
C LEU A 76 1.37 8.34 4.73
N LYS A 77 0.20 8.36 5.37
CA LYS A 77 -1.04 7.81 4.81
C LYS A 77 -1.88 8.91 4.16
N THR A 78 -2.29 8.71 2.92
CA THR A 78 -3.17 9.61 2.16
C THR A 78 -4.40 8.85 1.68
N ASP A 79 -5.58 9.45 1.76
CA ASP A 79 -6.80 8.88 1.20
C ASP A 79 -6.78 9.00 -0.33
N LEU A 80 -7.10 7.91 -1.03
CA LEU A 80 -7.10 7.86 -2.49
C LEU A 80 -8.43 8.28 -3.11
N MET A 81 -9.49 8.39 -2.31
CA MET A 81 -10.87 8.69 -2.72
C MET A 81 -11.34 7.74 -3.83
N TRP A 82 -11.01 6.46 -3.69
CA TRP A 82 -11.54 5.40 -4.56
C TRP A 82 -12.72 4.72 -3.87
N PHE A 83 -13.69 4.32 -4.70
CA PHE A 83 -14.96 3.68 -4.35
C PHE A 83 -16.02 4.62 -3.79
#